data_AF-A0A088RPG9-F1
#
_entry.id   AF-A0A088RPG9-F1
#
_cell.length_a   1.000
_cell.length_b   1.000
_cell.length_c   1.000
_cell.angle_alpha   90.00
_cell.angle_beta   90.00
_cell.angle_gamma   90.00
#
_symmetry.space_group_name_H-M   'P 1'
#
loop_
_entity.id
_entity.type
_entity.pdbx_description
1 polymer ?
#
loop_
_entity_poly.entity_id
_entity_poly.type
_entity_poly.pdbx_seq_one_letter_code
_entity_poly.pdbx_strand_id
1 'polypeptide(L)'
;MGHLADPNKYAAYLDATVLQRRIATFVLVFSVIIVALVMTFSAVQHREARCQDRAHEIEFDFMVRSGSTREDVVTALQAIMAERRCLLDFPPQNDDTPTVVQLDVLDTMTNLIARHGFRLVRRSHGLSYHYELRTLFDKLCGTYPPISMEVMANVDYERVTYRIKALSLMNSTVKYLQQSSLLTKEKNRVTTVTQLQSVFPGFHQLSTSKARLSQTKFAEYTVMGTSQVYYNGSPLDIRVVLQYWRSHDDKLGFWRVVVNTQNIMAERDLLSLKSSIQDGLATRNLLCNATSSNCADQLDVYLQ
;
A
#
# COMPACT_ATOMS: atom_id res chain seq x y z
N MET A 1 -76.34 -48.60 -35.82
CA MET A 1 -75.68 -47.38 -36.36
C MET A 1 -75.15 -46.57 -35.19
N GLY A 2 -73.84 -46.24 -35.22
CA GLY A 2 -73.24 -45.09 -34.54
C GLY A 2 -73.22 -45.04 -33.02
N HIS A 3 -72.23 -45.69 -32.37
CA HIS A 3 -71.68 -45.11 -31.15
C HIS A 3 -70.85 -43.90 -31.57
N LEU A 4 -71.45 -42.70 -31.48
CA LEU A 4 -70.72 -41.44 -31.60
C LEU A 4 -69.64 -41.42 -30.52
N ALA A 5 -68.37 -41.46 -30.94
CA ALA A 5 -67.28 -41.02 -30.09
C ALA A 5 -67.54 -39.55 -29.75
N ASP A 6 -67.72 -39.23 -28.47
CA ASP A 6 -67.95 -37.86 -27.98
C ASP A 6 -66.79 -36.95 -28.44
N PRO A 7 -66.99 -36.08 -29.44
CA PRO A 7 -65.89 -35.33 -30.06
C PRO A 7 -65.32 -34.26 -29.12
N ASN A 8 -66.05 -33.93 -28.05
CA ASN A 8 -65.68 -32.89 -27.09
C ASN A 8 -64.54 -33.28 -26.13
N LYS A 9 -64.39 -34.56 -25.77
CA LYS A 9 -63.31 -34.99 -24.84
C LYS A 9 -61.93 -34.98 -25.49
N TYR A 10 -61.87 -35.32 -26.77
CA TYR A 10 -60.63 -35.32 -27.53
C TYR A 10 -60.17 -33.88 -27.85
N ALA A 11 -61.10 -32.99 -28.19
CA ALA A 11 -60.83 -31.56 -28.37
C ALA A 11 -60.35 -30.88 -27.08
N ALA A 12 -61.01 -31.14 -25.94
CA ALA A 12 -60.61 -30.60 -24.64
C ALA A 12 -59.21 -31.10 -24.18
N TYR A 13 -58.85 -32.35 -24.48
CA TYR A 13 -57.53 -32.89 -24.20
C TYR A 13 -56.44 -32.26 -25.08
N LEU A 14 -56.73 -32.02 -26.35
CA LEU A 14 -55.82 -31.29 -27.25
C LEU A 14 -55.61 -29.84 -26.80
N ASP A 15 -56.67 -29.14 -26.40
CA ASP A 15 -56.55 -27.77 -25.88
C ASP A 15 -55.78 -27.72 -24.56
N ALA A 16 -55.98 -28.69 -23.67
CA ALA A 16 -55.23 -28.79 -22.41
C ALA A 16 -53.73 -29.05 -22.64
N THR A 17 -53.38 -29.93 -23.58
CA THR A 17 -51.98 -30.22 -23.92
C THR A 17 -51.30 -29.04 -24.64
N VAL A 18 -52.02 -28.31 -25.50
CA VAL A 18 -51.53 -27.06 -26.11
C VAL A 18 -51.31 -25.98 -25.06
N LEU A 19 -52.22 -25.81 -24.11
CA LEU A 19 -52.09 -24.86 -23.01
C LEU A 19 -50.90 -25.19 -22.10
N GLN A 20 -50.74 -26.47 -21.73
CA GLN A 20 -49.62 -26.95 -20.91
C GLN A 20 -48.29 -26.70 -21.62
N ARG A 21 -48.21 -26.95 -22.93
CA ARG A 21 -47.01 -26.67 -23.72
C ARG A 21 -46.70 -25.18 -23.73
N ARG A 22 -47.70 -24.30 -23.93
CA ARG A 22 -47.52 -22.84 -23.89
C ARG A 22 -47.02 -22.33 -22.54
N ILE A 23 -47.56 -22.86 -21.44
CA ILE A 23 -47.12 -22.52 -20.08
C ILE A 23 -45.67 -22.98 -19.86
N ALA A 24 -45.33 -24.21 -20.26
CA ALA A 24 -43.98 -24.74 -20.13
C ALA A 24 -42.96 -23.90 -20.93
N THR A 25 -43.28 -23.51 -22.17
CA THR A 25 -42.42 -22.63 -22.97
C THR A 25 -42.28 -21.24 -22.35
N PHE A 26 -43.37 -20.69 -21.81
CA PHE A 26 -43.35 -19.38 -21.14
C PHE A 26 -42.42 -19.42 -19.91
N VAL A 27 -42.54 -20.44 -19.06
CA VAL A 27 -41.68 -20.61 -17.88
C VAL A 27 -40.21 -20.79 -18.27
N LEU A 28 -39.92 -21.54 -19.34
CA LEU A 28 -38.56 -21.72 -19.85
C LEU A 28 -37.95 -20.42 -20.38
N VAL A 29 -38.71 -19.65 -21.15
CA VAL A 29 -38.24 -18.35 -21.65
C VAL A 29 -38.04 -17.37 -20.48
N PHE A 30 -38.97 -17.35 -19.53
CA PHE A 30 -38.88 -16.47 -18.37
C PHE A 30 -37.70 -16.81 -17.46
N SER A 31 -37.40 -18.10 -17.26
CA SER A 31 -36.23 -18.52 -16.47
C SER A 31 -34.90 -18.15 -17.14
N VAL A 32 -34.80 -18.29 -18.47
CA VAL A 32 -33.63 -17.84 -19.24
C VAL A 32 -33.44 -16.32 -19.11
N ILE A 33 -34.53 -15.54 -19.18
CA ILE A 33 -34.49 -14.08 -19.00
C ILE A 33 -34.02 -13.71 -17.58
N ILE A 34 -34.52 -14.39 -16.54
CA ILE A 34 -34.08 -14.15 -15.15
C ILE A 34 -32.60 -14.46 -15.00
N VAL A 35 -32.12 -15.60 -15.50
CA VAL A 35 -30.69 -15.96 -15.42
C VAL A 35 -29.83 -14.94 -16.15
N ALA A 36 -30.26 -14.46 -17.33
CA ALA A 36 -29.58 -13.41 -18.07
C ALA A 36 -29.57 -12.07 -17.31
N LEU A 37 -30.66 -11.72 -16.63
CA LEU A 37 -30.74 -10.54 -15.76
C LEU A 37 -29.80 -10.65 -14.55
N VAL A 38 -29.76 -11.81 -13.88
CA VAL A 38 -28.85 -12.04 -12.75
C VAL A 38 -27.39 -11.98 -13.20
N MET A 39 -27.05 -12.57 -14.35
CA MET A 39 -25.72 -12.51 -14.95
C MET A 39 -25.33 -11.07 -15.36
N THR A 40 -26.27 -10.28 -15.89
CA THR A 40 -25.99 -8.88 -16.24
C THR A 40 -25.89 -7.99 -15.02
N PHE A 41 -26.72 -8.17 -13.99
CA PHE A 41 -26.60 -7.44 -12.72
C PHE A 41 -25.31 -7.76 -11.98
N SER A 42 -24.86 -9.02 -11.95
CA SER A 42 -23.56 -9.38 -11.36
C SER A 42 -22.40 -8.77 -12.17
N ALA A 43 -22.49 -8.78 -13.50
CA ALA A 43 -21.49 -8.14 -14.37
C ALA A 43 -21.49 -6.60 -14.24
N VAL A 44 -22.65 -5.98 -13.98
CA VAL A 44 -22.79 -4.53 -13.76
C VAL A 44 -22.28 -4.13 -12.37
N GLN A 45 -22.59 -4.90 -11.31
CA GLN A 45 -22.00 -4.69 -9.98
C GLN A 45 -20.47 -4.83 -9.98
N HIS A 46 -19.90 -5.66 -10.86
CA HIS A 46 -18.46 -5.78 -11.04
C HIS A 46 -17.84 -4.79 -12.04
N ARG A 47 -18.65 -3.98 -12.76
CA ARG A 47 -18.16 -2.99 -13.74
C ARG A 47 -17.91 -1.60 -13.16
N GLU A 48 -18.22 -1.34 -11.90
CA GLU A 48 -17.92 -0.05 -11.23
C GLU A 48 -16.51 0.05 -10.61
N ALA A 49 -15.66 -0.96 -10.72
CA ALA A 49 -14.28 -0.85 -10.21
C ALA A 49 -13.33 -0.22 -11.25
N ARG A 50 -13.47 1.09 -11.52
CA ARG A 50 -12.37 1.91 -12.10
C ARG A 50 -11.38 2.40 -11.04
N CYS A 51 -11.65 2.11 -9.78
CA CYS A 51 -10.80 2.45 -8.65
C CYS A 51 -10.33 1.17 -7.97
N GLN A 52 -9.09 1.18 -7.45
CA GLN A 52 -8.65 0.12 -6.55
C GLN A 52 -9.47 0.19 -5.26
N ASP A 53 -10.19 -0.88 -4.95
CA ASP A 53 -10.96 -0.97 -3.70
C ASP A 53 -10.06 -1.04 -2.45
N ARG A 54 -8.75 -1.30 -2.64
CA ARG A 54 -7.80 -1.51 -1.54
C ARG A 54 -6.36 -1.17 -1.93
N ALA A 55 -5.57 -0.72 -0.94
CA ALA A 55 -4.13 -0.60 -1.05
C ALA A 55 -3.43 -1.98 -1.00
N HIS A 56 -2.20 -2.06 -1.51
CA HIS A 56 -1.41 -3.31 -1.53
C HIS A 56 -0.86 -3.66 -0.14
N GLU A 57 -0.65 -2.64 0.69
CA GLU A 57 -0.08 -2.75 2.03
C GLU A 57 -0.65 -1.63 2.89
N ILE A 58 -0.84 -1.91 4.18
CA ILE A 58 -1.24 -0.92 5.19
C ILE A 58 -0.14 -0.85 6.22
N GLU A 59 0.30 0.35 6.54
CA GLU A 59 1.48 0.63 7.34
C GLU A 59 1.18 1.75 8.34
N PHE A 60 1.45 1.50 9.61
CA PHE A 60 1.32 2.47 10.70
C PHE A 60 2.68 2.76 11.30
N ASP A 61 3.00 4.03 11.37
CA ASP A 61 4.31 4.51 11.79
C ASP A 61 4.24 5.22 13.14
N PHE A 62 5.10 4.79 14.05
CA PHE A 62 5.29 5.43 15.34
C PHE A 62 6.73 5.91 15.46
N MET A 63 6.89 7.23 15.63
CA MET A 63 8.18 7.85 15.86
C MET A 63 8.50 7.86 17.35
N VAL A 64 9.63 7.27 17.69
CA VAL A 64 10.12 7.06 19.04
C VAL A 64 11.44 7.82 19.25
N ARG A 65 11.59 8.40 20.44
CA ARG A 65 12.66 9.35 20.78
C ARG A 65 14.07 8.75 20.60
N SER A 66 14.99 9.62 20.19
CA SER A 66 16.41 9.34 19.90
C SER A 66 17.22 8.76 21.06
N GLY A 67 16.88 9.13 22.30
CA GLY A 67 17.60 8.70 23.50
C GLY A 67 17.29 7.28 23.99
N SER A 68 16.35 6.59 23.37
CA SER A 68 15.99 5.21 23.74
C SER A 68 16.97 4.22 23.13
N THR A 69 17.30 3.14 23.84
CA THR A 69 18.02 2.00 23.24
C THR A 69 17.08 1.10 22.45
N ARG A 70 17.63 0.18 21.65
CA ARG A 70 16.82 -0.84 20.96
C ARG A 70 16.01 -1.63 21.98
N GLU A 71 16.66 -2.04 23.06
CA GLU A 71 16.12 -2.87 24.12
C GLU A 71 14.95 -2.16 24.79
N ASP A 72 15.07 -0.86 25.08
CA ASP A 72 13.98 -0.07 25.65
C ASP A 72 12.73 -0.11 24.75
N VAL A 73 12.90 0.06 23.44
CA VAL A 73 11.79 0.04 22.48
C VAL A 73 11.19 -1.36 22.35
N VAL A 74 12.03 -2.39 22.27
CA VAL A 74 11.58 -3.79 22.17
C VAL A 74 10.83 -4.22 23.42
N THR A 75 11.36 -3.95 24.62
CA THR A 75 10.71 -4.26 25.90
C THR A 75 9.39 -3.51 26.04
N ALA A 76 9.32 -2.24 25.63
CA ALA A 76 8.07 -1.50 25.63
C ALA A 76 7.03 -2.13 24.69
N LEU A 77 7.42 -2.49 23.46
CA LEU A 77 6.53 -3.14 22.50
C LEU A 77 6.05 -4.50 23.01
N GLN A 78 6.94 -5.32 23.57
CA GLN A 78 6.57 -6.62 24.15
C GLN A 78 5.58 -6.46 25.32
N ALA A 79 5.79 -5.47 26.20
CA ALA A 79 4.88 -5.20 27.31
C ALA A 79 3.48 -4.78 26.80
N ILE A 80 3.42 -3.86 25.82
CA ILE A 80 2.16 -3.41 25.21
C ILE A 80 1.41 -4.58 24.56
N MET A 81 2.13 -5.45 23.87
CA MET A 81 1.51 -6.60 23.19
C MET A 81 1.05 -7.67 24.20
N ALA A 82 1.80 -7.88 25.29
CA ALA A 82 1.42 -8.80 26.35
C ALA A 82 0.10 -8.39 27.03
N GLU A 83 -0.16 -7.09 27.22
CA GLU A 83 -1.44 -6.57 27.72
C GLU A 83 -2.63 -6.98 26.81
N ARG A 84 -2.37 -7.25 25.52
CA ARG A 84 -3.36 -7.72 24.53
C ARG A 84 -3.34 -9.23 24.32
N ARG A 85 -2.61 -10.01 25.13
CA ARG A 85 -2.34 -11.45 24.91
C ARG A 85 -1.68 -11.75 23.56
N CYS A 86 -0.95 -10.76 23.04
CA CYS A 86 -0.14 -10.90 21.86
C CYS A 86 1.34 -11.05 22.24
N LEU A 87 2.09 -11.70 21.36
CA LEU A 87 3.51 -11.91 21.50
C LEU A 87 4.26 -11.33 20.29
N LEU A 88 5.41 -10.73 20.58
CA LEU A 88 6.40 -10.31 19.60
C LEU A 88 7.71 -11.02 19.93
N ASP A 89 8.26 -11.71 18.94
CA ASP A 89 9.55 -12.36 19.02
C ASP A 89 10.53 -11.61 18.11
N PHE A 90 11.19 -10.61 18.68
CA PHE A 90 12.29 -9.93 18.01
C PHE A 90 13.55 -10.77 18.19
N PRO A 91 14.23 -11.17 17.10
CA PRO A 91 15.49 -11.87 17.23
C PRO A 91 16.51 -10.97 17.95
N PRO A 92 17.45 -11.56 18.73
CA PRO A 92 18.56 -10.81 19.29
C PRO A 92 19.35 -10.13 18.18
N GLN A 93 20.00 -9.02 18.50
CA GLN A 93 20.84 -8.33 17.53
C GLN A 93 22.06 -9.20 17.23
N ASN A 94 22.20 -9.67 15.98
CA ASN A 94 23.42 -10.32 15.53
C ASN A 94 24.58 -9.34 15.52
N ASP A 95 25.80 -9.84 15.72
CA ASP A 95 27.05 -9.05 15.64
C ASP A 95 27.42 -8.61 14.21
N ASP A 96 26.66 -9.07 13.20
CA ASP A 96 26.85 -8.68 11.81
C ASP A 96 26.64 -7.17 11.65
N THR A 97 27.47 -6.54 10.82
CA THR A 97 27.34 -5.10 10.52
C THR A 97 25.94 -4.83 9.97
N PRO A 98 25.16 -3.94 10.60
CA PRO A 98 23.80 -3.68 10.17
C PRO A 98 23.76 -3.13 8.75
N THR A 99 22.89 -3.66 7.90
CA THR A 99 22.76 -3.15 6.54
C THR A 99 22.10 -1.78 6.55
N VAL A 100 22.90 -0.75 6.27
CA VAL A 100 22.43 0.64 6.16
C VAL A 100 21.75 0.84 4.81
N VAL A 101 20.54 1.37 4.83
CA VAL A 101 19.80 1.81 3.65
C VAL A 101 19.89 3.32 3.55
N GLN A 102 20.41 3.81 2.43
CA GLN A 102 20.46 5.24 2.13
C GLN A 102 19.27 5.65 1.26
N LEU A 103 18.67 6.80 1.58
CA LEU A 103 17.60 7.44 0.83
C LEU A 103 18.03 8.83 0.38
N ASP A 104 18.10 9.03 -0.92
CA ASP A 104 18.41 10.34 -1.52
C ASP A 104 17.18 10.90 -2.22
N VAL A 105 16.76 12.11 -1.87
CA VAL A 105 15.73 12.85 -2.64
C VAL A 105 16.42 13.54 -3.80
N LEU A 106 15.94 13.27 -5.01
CA LEU A 106 16.49 13.82 -6.24
C LEU A 106 15.51 14.84 -6.82
N ASP A 107 15.99 16.06 -7.09
CA ASP A 107 15.23 17.08 -7.81
C ASP A 107 16.19 18.03 -8.56
N THR A 108 15.65 18.92 -9.39
CA THR A 108 16.39 20.03 -9.99
C THR A 108 16.54 21.18 -8.98
N MET A 109 17.47 22.09 -9.25
CA MET A 109 17.62 23.35 -8.48
C MET A 109 16.34 24.22 -8.47
N THR A 110 15.42 23.97 -9.40
CA THR A 110 14.13 24.66 -9.53
C THR A 110 12.96 23.87 -8.95
N ASN A 111 13.23 22.77 -8.24
CA ASN A 111 12.23 21.89 -7.65
C ASN A 111 11.20 21.38 -8.66
N LEU A 112 11.65 20.96 -9.85
CA LEU A 112 10.78 20.54 -10.96
C LEU A 112 9.84 19.39 -10.57
N ILE A 113 10.33 18.39 -9.85
CA ILE A 113 9.55 17.22 -9.46
C ILE A 113 8.63 17.61 -8.29
N ALA A 114 9.20 18.29 -7.29
CA ALA A 114 8.50 18.62 -6.07
C ALA A 114 7.33 19.59 -6.27
N ARG A 115 7.48 20.60 -7.13
CA ARG A 115 6.42 21.58 -7.44
C ARG A 115 5.18 20.95 -8.11
N HIS A 116 5.31 19.75 -8.68
CA HIS A 116 4.21 19.04 -9.33
C HIS A 116 3.61 17.95 -8.42
N GLY A 117 3.94 17.94 -7.13
CA GLY A 117 3.35 17.00 -6.16
C GLY A 117 3.96 15.60 -6.19
N PHE A 118 5.13 15.46 -6.80
CA PHE A 118 5.88 14.20 -6.81
C PHE A 118 7.15 14.30 -5.98
N ARG A 119 7.72 13.14 -5.65
CA ARG A 119 9.06 13.01 -5.10
C ARG A 119 9.77 11.86 -5.80
N LEU A 120 11.00 12.12 -6.26
CA LEU A 120 11.87 11.08 -6.76
C LEU A 120 12.87 10.72 -5.66
N VAL A 121 12.83 9.47 -5.22
CA VAL A 121 13.70 8.96 -4.16
C VAL A 121 14.58 7.86 -4.73
N ARG A 122 15.89 7.94 -4.49
CA ARG A 122 16.81 6.83 -4.73
C ARG A 122 17.07 6.11 -3.42
N ARG A 123 16.55 4.88 -3.28
CA ARG A 123 16.90 3.98 -2.19
C ARG A 123 18.09 3.12 -2.60
N SER A 124 19.18 3.20 -1.85
CA SER A 124 20.40 2.41 -2.08
C SER A 124 20.50 1.33 -1.01
N HIS A 125 20.64 0.08 -1.45
CA HIS A 125 20.82 -1.09 -0.58
C HIS A 125 21.92 -1.98 -1.18
N GLY A 126 23.14 -1.87 -0.65
CA GLY A 126 24.32 -2.51 -1.23
C GLY A 126 24.56 -2.05 -2.67
N LEU A 127 24.58 -3.00 -3.61
CA LEU A 127 24.78 -2.75 -5.05
C LEU A 127 23.46 -2.59 -5.83
N SER A 128 22.33 -2.50 -5.14
CA SER A 128 21.00 -2.36 -5.74
C SER A 128 20.43 -0.96 -5.46
N TYR A 129 19.90 -0.33 -6.51
CA TYR A 129 19.32 1.00 -6.46
C TYR A 129 17.87 0.94 -6.90
N HIS A 130 16.98 1.45 -6.06
CA HIS A 130 15.58 1.65 -6.40
C HIS A 130 15.33 3.12 -6.64
N TYR A 131 14.93 3.48 -7.85
CA TYR A 131 14.39 4.80 -8.16
C TYR A 131 12.90 4.76 -7.99
N GLU A 132 12.39 5.49 -7.01
CA GLU A 132 11.00 5.47 -6.59
C GLU A 132 10.38 6.84 -6.85
N LEU A 133 9.45 6.90 -7.80
CA LEU A 133 8.56 8.03 -7.97
C LEU A 133 7.37 7.86 -7.02
N ARG A 134 7.20 8.83 -6.14
CA ARG A 134 6.23 8.81 -5.05
C ARG A 134 5.28 9.99 -5.14
N THR A 135 4.03 9.77 -4.75
CA THR A 135 3.03 10.82 -4.57
C THR A 135 1.97 10.37 -3.54
N LEU A 136 1.33 11.32 -2.87
CA LEU A 136 0.39 11.07 -1.78
C LEU A 136 -1.02 11.52 -2.15
N PHE A 137 -2.01 10.73 -1.73
CA PHE A 137 -3.42 11.02 -1.92
C PHE A 137 -4.21 10.87 -0.63
N ASP A 138 -5.33 11.57 -0.55
CA ASP A 138 -6.27 11.46 0.57
C ASP A 138 -7.20 10.26 0.43
N LYS A 139 -7.41 9.77 -0.79
CA LYS A 139 -8.35 8.70 -1.13
C LYS A 139 -7.79 7.86 -2.27
N LEU A 140 -8.04 6.55 -2.24
CA LEU A 140 -7.76 5.65 -3.37
C LEU A 140 -8.61 6.01 -4.60
N CYS A 141 -9.86 6.41 -4.35
CA CYS A 141 -10.80 6.81 -5.38
C CYS A 141 -10.90 8.33 -5.38
N GLY A 142 -10.24 8.96 -6.35
CA GLY A 142 -10.17 10.41 -6.46
C GLY A 142 -9.45 10.87 -7.72
N THR A 143 -9.06 12.14 -7.73
CA THR A 143 -8.30 12.73 -8.84
C THR A 143 -6.88 12.16 -8.84
N TYR A 144 -6.60 11.35 -9.85
CA TYR A 144 -5.28 10.80 -10.15
C TYR A 144 -4.25 11.92 -10.40
N PRO A 145 -2.95 11.63 -10.24
CA PRO A 145 -1.93 12.64 -10.45
C PRO A 145 -1.99 13.15 -11.89
N PRO A 146 -1.65 14.44 -12.12
CA PRO A 146 -1.77 15.06 -13.45
C PRO A 146 -0.85 14.43 -14.50
N ILE A 147 0.06 13.55 -14.07
CA ILE A 147 1.10 12.95 -14.88
C ILE A 147 1.13 11.45 -14.63
N SER A 148 1.33 10.69 -15.71
CA SER A 148 1.52 9.24 -15.62
C SER A 148 2.71 8.88 -14.74
N MET A 149 2.50 7.95 -13.82
CA MET A 149 3.54 7.33 -13.01
C MET A 149 4.07 6.02 -13.62
N GLU A 150 3.81 5.78 -14.89
CA GLU A 150 4.35 4.64 -15.63
C GLU A 150 5.89 4.67 -15.60
N VAL A 151 6.48 3.49 -15.48
CA VAL A 151 7.93 3.28 -15.45
C VAL A 151 8.33 2.36 -16.58
N MET A 152 9.35 2.77 -17.33
CA MET A 152 9.93 1.98 -18.40
C MET A 152 11.28 1.42 -17.97
N ALA A 153 11.39 0.09 -17.96
CA ALA A 153 12.66 -0.60 -17.93
C ALA A 153 13.25 -0.67 -19.34
N ASN A 154 14.55 -0.44 -19.46
CA ASN A 154 15.23 -0.41 -20.76
C ASN A 154 16.24 -1.56 -20.93
N VAL A 155 16.46 -2.37 -19.90
CA VAL A 155 17.44 -3.47 -19.89
C VAL A 155 16.94 -4.64 -19.05
N ASP A 156 17.42 -5.85 -19.34
CA ASP A 156 16.88 -7.10 -18.75
C ASP A 156 17.07 -7.22 -17.24
N TYR A 157 18.04 -6.52 -16.65
CA TYR A 157 18.25 -6.52 -15.20
C TYR A 157 17.41 -5.49 -14.46
N GLU A 158 16.69 -4.63 -15.17
CA GLU A 158 15.78 -3.66 -14.58
C GLU A 158 14.44 -4.29 -14.25
N ARG A 159 13.94 -4.04 -13.03
CA ARG A 159 12.63 -4.54 -12.60
C ARG A 159 11.74 -3.38 -12.18
N VAL A 160 10.55 -3.34 -12.77
CA VAL A 160 9.53 -2.35 -12.45
C VAL A 160 8.57 -2.92 -11.40
N THR A 161 8.23 -2.10 -10.40
CA THR A 161 7.18 -2.44 -9.43
C THR A 161 6.28 -1.25 -9.16
N TYR A 162 4.98 -1.51 -9.10
CA TYR A 162 3.96 -0.53 -8.72
C TYR A 162 3.33 -0.97 -7.41
N ARG A 163 3.20 -0.06 -6.45
CA ARG A 163 2.58 -0.33 -5.15
C ARG A 163 1.80 0.88 -4.68
N ILE A 164 0.68 0.63 -4.02
CA ILE A 164 -0.03 1.64 -3.24
C ILE A 164 -0.01 1.21 -1.78
N LYS A 165 0.45 2.09 -0.90
CA LYS A 165 0.46 1.86 0.55
C LYS A 165 -0.54 2.79 1.22
N ALA A 166 -1.40 2.27 2.08
CA ALA A 166 -2.14 3.08 3.03
C ALA A 166 -1.25 3.33 4.25
N LEU A 167 -1.08 4.59 4.62
CA LEU A 167 -0.11 5.00 5.62
C LEU A 167 -0.80 5.95 6.59
N SER A 168 -0.54 5.81 7.87
CA SER A 168 -0.87 6.84 8.85
C SER A 168 0.33 7.05 9.74
N LEU A 169 0.82 8.29 9.71
CA LEU A 169 1.90 8.75 10.55
C LEU A 169 1.29 9.20 11.88
N MET A 170 1.60 8.50 12.98
CA MET A 170 1.04 8.82 14.30
C MET A 170 -0.51 8.88 14.28
N ASN A 171 -1.11 9.97 14.79
CA ASN A 171 -2.57 10.18 14.85
C ASN A 171 -3.16 10.88 13.61
N SER A 172 -2.42 10.93 12.50
CA SER A 172 -2.90 11.59 11.28
C SER A 172 -3.92 10.75 10.52
N THR A 173 -4.71 11.41 9.68
CA THR A 173 -5.59 10.75 8.73
C THR A 173 -4.80 9.85 7.80
N VAL A 174 -5.37 8.68 7.48
CA VAL A 174 -4.74 7.74 6.54
C VAL A 174 -4.56 8.44 5.19
N LYS A 175 -3.35 8.38 4.65
CA LYS A 175 -2.99 8.80 3.30
C LYS A 175 -2.61 7.59 2.47
N TYR A 176 -2.66 7.73 1.16
CA TYR A 176 -2.30 6.68 0.22
C TYR A 176 -1.07 7.11 -0.57
N LEU A 177 0.04 6.42 -0.36
CA LEU A 177 1.26 6.59 -1.13
C LEU A 177 1.21 5.69 -2.35
N GLN A 178 1.15 6.27 -3.53
CA GLN A 178 1.45 5.56 -4.75
C GLN A 178 2.94 5.64 -5.01
N GLN A 179 3.54 4.48 -5.24
CA GLN A 179 4.94 4.32 -5.54
C GLN A 179 5.10 3.52 -6.83
N SER A 180 5.78 4.13 -7.78
CA SER A 180 6.26 3.48 -8.99
C SER A 180 7.77 3.41 -8.91
N SER A 181 8.35 2.23 -9.05
CA SER A 181 9.80 2.08 -8.86
C SER A 181 10.51 1.22 -9.88
N LEU A 182 11.72 1.64 -10.22
CA LEU A 182 12.69 0.94 -11.04
C LEU A 182 13.83 0.42 -10.16
N LEU A 183 13.99 -0.90 -10.06
CA LEU A 183 15.17 -1.53 -9.48
C LEU A 183 16.24 -1.68 -10.57
N THR A 184 17.46 -1.22 -10.30
CA THR A 184 18.61 -1.27 -11.21
C THR A 184 19.92 -1.50 -10.45
N LYS A 185 20.97 -1.88 -11.17
CA LYS A 185 22.36 -1.95 -10.65
C LYS A 185 23.12 -0.64 -10.88
N GLU A 186 22.56 0.30 -11.63
CA GLU A 186 23.22 1.54 -12.02
C GLU A 186 22.83 2.72 -11.11
N LYS A 187 23.75 3.17 -10.25
CA LYS A 187 23.55 4.30 -9.33
C LYS A 187 23.22 5.63 -10.01
N ASN A 188 23.65 5.77 -11.26
CA ASN A 188 23.54 6.99 -12.07
C ASN A 188 22.51 6.84 -13.20
N ARG A 189 21.59 5.89 -13.09
CA ARG A 189 20.56 5.64 -14.10
C ARG A 189 19.68 6.87 -14.36
N VAL A 190 19.43 7.67 -13.32
CA VAL A 190 18.66 8.92 -13.38
C VAL A 190 19.46 10.04 -12.72
N THR A 191 20.12 10.86 -13.54
CA THR A 191 20.91 12.05 -13.13
C THR A 191 20.51 13.33 -13.85
N THR A 192 19.69 13.24 -14.90
CA THR A 192 19.15 14.38 -15.64
C THR A 192 17.64 14.24 -15.83
N VAL A 193 16.97 15.36 -16.14
CA VAL A 193 15.54 15.37 -16.48
C VAL A 193 15.26 14.48 -17.71
N THR A 194 16.14 14.46 -18.71
CA THR A 194 15.97 13.57 -19.87
C THR A 194 16.04 12.09 -19.51
N GLN A 195 16.92 11.71 -18.58
CA GLN A 195 16.99 10.33 -18.08
C GLN A 195 15.78 10.00 -17.21
N LEU A 196 15.33 10.93 -16.36
CA LEU A 196 14.08 10.80 -15.62
C LEU A 196 12.93 10.53 -16.58
N GLN A 197 12.81 11.28 -17.67
CA GLN A 197 11.76 11.09 -18.67
C GLN A 197 11.87 9.75 -19.40
N SER A 198 13.08 9.25 -19.66
CA SER A 198 13.26 7.92 -20.24
C SER A 198 12.77 6.80 -19.32
N VAL A 199 12.83 7.01 -18.01
CA VAL A 199 12.38 6.03 -17.00
C VAL A 199 10.93 6.27 -16.61
N PHE A 200 10.48 7.51 -16.53
CA PHE A 200 9.14 7.96 -16.15
C PHE A 200 8.58 8.89 -17.24
N PRO A 201 8.04 8.35 -18.34
CA PRO A 201 7.67 9.12 -19.55
C PRO A 201 6.65 10.22 -19.31
N GLY A 202 5.84 10.14 -18.26
CA GLY A 202 4.90 11.21 -17.91
C GLY A 202 5.58 12.58 -17.77
N PHE A 203 6.83 12.64 -17.31
CA PHE A 203 7.56 13.90 -17.13
C PHE A 203 7.91 14.62 -18.44
N HIS A 204 7.72 14.00 -19.61
CA HIS A 204 7.83 14.68 -20.90
C HIS A 204 6.85 15.86 -21.03
N GLN A 205 5.73 15.81 -20.30
CA GLN A 205 4.72 16.87 -20.30
C GLN A 205 5.16 18.14 -19.57
N LEU A 206 6.17 18.05 -18.68
CA LEU A 206 6.52 19.15 -17.76
C LEU A 206 7.69 20.00 -18.22
N SER A 207 8.60 19.43 -19.01
CA SER A 207 9.82 20.13 -19.36
C SER A 207 10.51 19.48 -20.56
N THR A 208 11.16 20.29 -21.38
CA THR A 208 12.16 19.82 -22.36
C THR A 208 13.59 20.02 -21.84
N SER A 209 13.73 20.41 -20.57
CA SER A 209 15.01 20.73 -19.94
C SER A 209 15.95 19.53 -19.88
N LYS A 210 17.25 19.80 -20.03
CA LYS A 210 18.34 18.84 -19.76
C LYS A 210 18.98 19.08 -18.38
N ALA A 211 18.27 19.75 -17.48
CA ALA A 211 18.77 20.05 -16.14
C ALA A 211 19.23 18.78 -15.42
N ARG A 212 20.28 18.93 -14.62
CA ARG A 212 20.76 17.88 -13.73
C ARG A 212 19.85 17.75 -12.53
N LEU A 213 19.65 16.51 -12.09
CA LEU A 213 19.06 16.17 -10.82
C LEU A 213 20.18 16.10 -9.79
N SER A 214 19.97 16.79 -8.69
CA SER A 214 20.86 16.81 -7.54
C SER A 214 20.14 16.23 -6.34
N GLN A 215 20.92 15.68 -5.42
CA GLN A 215 20.43 15.28 -4.12
C GLN A 215 20.04 16.53 -3.32
N THR A 216 18.77 16.67 -2.99
CA THR A 216 18.23 17.82 -2.24
C THR A 216 18.07 17.51 -0.75
N LYS A 217 17.81 16.26 -0.41
CA LYS A 217 17.76 15.74 0.97
C LYS A 217 18.33 14.34 1.01
N PHE A 218 18.84 13.92 2.17
CA PHE A 218 19.26 12.55 2.39
C PHE A 218 18.97 12.08 3.82
N ALA A 219 18.63 10.81 3.92
CA ALA A 219 18.46 10.11 5.19
C ALA A 219 19.02 8.69 5.09
N GLU A 220 19.41 8.13 6.22
CA GLU A 220 19.82 6.74 6.33
C GLU A 220 18.97 6.03 7.38
N TYR A 221 18.68 4.76 7.14
CA TYR A 221 18.07 3.93 8.16
C TYR A 221 18.63 2.53 8.16
N THR A 222 18.59 1.92 9.34
CA THR A 222 18.96 0.53 9.56
C THR A 222 17.74 -0.22 10.07
N VAL A 223 17.46 -1.38 9.50
CA VAL A 223 16.45 -2.29 10.05
C VAL A 223 17.08 -3.03 11.22
N MET A 224 16.65 -2.68 12.43
CA MET A 224 17.20 -3.24 13.66
C MET A 224 16.50 -4.55 14.02
N GLY A 225 15.21 -4.69 13.72
CA GLY A 225 14.51 -5.95 13.96
C GLY A 225 13.21 -6.05 13.19
N THR A 226 12.76 -7.28 12.98
CA THR A 226 11.44 -7.58 12.44
C THR A 226 10.84 -8.73 13.25
N SER A 227 9.59 -8.57 13.67
CA SER A 227 8.83 -9.59 14.40
C SER A 227 7.46 -9.77 13.77
N GLN A 228 6.96 -11.00 13.74
CA GLN A 228 5.55 -11.27 13.48
C GLN A 228 4.75 -11.14 14.78
N VAL A 229 3.49 -10.71 14.68
CA VAL A 229 2.55 -10.69 15.80
C VAL A 229 1.88 -12.06 15.92
N TYR A 230 1.90 -12.61 17.12
CA TYR A 230 1.17 -13.83 17.46
C TYR A 230 0.09 -13.55 18.50
N TYR A 231 -1.11 -14.09 18.32
CA TYR A 231 -2.18 -14.05 19.30
C TYR A 231 -2.49 -15.48 19.75
N ASN A 232 -2.36 -15.76 21.05
CA ASN A 232 -2.49 -17.11 21.61
C ASN A 232 -1.68 -18.19 20.84
N GLY A 233 -0.49 -17.84 20.36
CA GLY A 233 0.40 -18.74 19.60
C GLY A 233 0.12 -18.82 18.10
N SER A 234 -0.95 -18.21 17.60
CA SER A 234 -1.27 -18.17 16.16
C SER A 234 -0.80 -16.87 15.51
N PRO A 235 -0.17 -16.91 14.32
CA PRO A 235 0.24 -15.72 13.60
C PRO A 235 -0.96 -14.89 13.13
N LEU A 236 -0.89 -13.56 13.29
CA LEU A 236 -1.91 -12.62 12.80
C LEU A 236 -1.60 -12.04 11.41
N ASP A 237 -0.55 -12.50 10.73
CA ASP A 237 -0.04 -11.88 9.48
C ASP A 237 0.22 -10.37 9.56
N ILE A 238 0.58 -9.90 10.76
CA ILE A 238 1.00 -8.53 11.04
C ILE A 238 2.47 -8.56 11.40
N ARG A 239 3.24 -7.64 10.81
CA ARG A 239 4.67 -7.49 11.07
C ARG A 239 4.93 -6.18 11.79
N VAL A 240 5.84 -6.23 12.77
CA VAL A 240 6.41 -5.07 13.45
C VAL A 240 7.88 -4.99 13.04
N VAL A 241 8.26 -3.89 12.40
CA VAL A 241 9.63 -3.62 11.97
C VAL A 241 10.16 -2.44 12.78
N LEU A 242 11.30 -2.65 13.42
CA LEU A 242 12.01 -1.61 14.14
C LEU A 242 13.12 -1.06 13.26
N GLN A 243 13.07 0.24 12.97
CA GLN A 243 14.05 0.96 12.18
C GLN A 243 14.71 2.04 13.02
N TYR A 244 16.02 2.23 12.85
CA TYR A 244 16.73 3.37 13.40
C TYR A 244 17.15 4.30 12.27
N TRP A 245 16.72 5.55 12.34
CA TRP A 245 16.84 6.56 11.30
C TRP A 245 17.82 7.65 11.72
N ARG A 246 18.60 8.15 10.76
CA ARG A 246 19.47 9.32 10.92
C ARG A 246 19.25 10.25 9.74
N SER A 247 18.93 11.50 10.03
CA SER A 247 18.99 12.60 9.05
C SER A 247 20.38 13.22 9.08
N HIS A 248 20.82 13.81 7.98
CA HIS A 248 22.11 14.49 7.93
C HIS A 248 22.14 15.81 8.70
N ASP A 249 21.00 16.50 8.70
CA ASP A 249 20.88 17.84 9.30
C ASP A 249 20.82 17.78 10.83
N ASP A 250 20.61 16.59 11.40
CA ASP A 250 20.52 16.38 12.84
C ASP A 250 21.55 15.36 13.32
N LYS A 251 22.28 15.71 14.39
CA LYS A 251 23.22 14.79 15.03
C LYS A 251 22.50 13.68 15.80
N LEU A 252 21.17 13.79 15.97
CA LEU A 252 20.35 12.86 16.72
C LEU A 252 19.49 12.00 15.77
N GLY A 253 19.75 10.69 15.75
CA GLY A 253 18.89 9.72 15.07
C GLY A 253 17.68 9.31 15.91
N PHE A 254 16.60 8.83 15.31
CA PHE A 254 15.38 8.44 16.01
C PHE A 254 14.93 7.02 15.64
N TRP A 255 14.02 6.47 16.43
CA TRP A 255 13.45 5.14 16.19
C TRP A 255 12.12 5.26 15.44
N ARG A 256 11.92 4.43 14.42
CA ARG A 256 10.64 4.27 13.75
C ARG A 256 10.15 2.83 13.94
N VAL A 257 9.02 2.69 14.61
CA VAL A 257 8.30 1.42 14.71
C VAL A 257 7.26 1.40 13.61
N VAL A 258 7.40 0.46 12.69
CA VAL A 258 6.52 0.27 11.55
C VAL A 258 5.69 -0.98 11.78
N VAL A 259 4.37 -0.85 11.81
CA VAL A 259 3.46 -1.99 11.94
C VAL A 259 2.69 -2.12 10.65
N ASN A 260 2.81 -3.26 9.95
CA ASN A 260 2.22 -3.40 8.63
C ASN A 260 1.59 -4.78 8.38
N THR A 261 0.71 -4.80 7.38
CA THR A 261 0.19 -6.04 6.79
C THR A 261 -0.09 -5.88 5.30
N GLN A 262 0.02 -7.00 4.59
CA GLN A 262 -0.41 -7.15 3.20
C GLN A 262 -1.68 -8.02 3.13
N ASN A 263 -2.05 -8.71 4.21
CA ASN A 263 -3.22 -9.59 4.27
C ASN A 263 -4.49 -8.77 4.58
N ILE A 264 -5.53 -8.94 3.76
CA ILE A 264 -6.81 -8.26 3.95
C ILE A 264 -7.51 -8.68 5.25
N MET A 265 -7.34 -9.95 5.65
CA MET A 265 -7.99 -10.49 6.83
C MET A 265 -7.37 -9.93 8.12
N ALA A 266 -6.11 -9.51 8.06
CA ALA A 266 -5.35 -8.96 9.19
C ALA A 266 -5.53 -7.44 9.36
N GLU A 267 -6.17 -6.76 8.40
CA GLU A 267 -6.31 -5.30 8.39
C GLU A 267 -7.09 -4.77 9.60
N ARG A 268 -8.19 -5.45 9.97
CA ARG A 268 -9.00 -5.09 11.13
C ARG A 268 -8.22 -5.24 12.43
N ASP A 269 -7.44 -6.29 12.55
CA ASP A 269 -6.60 -6.56 13.72
C ASP A 269 -5.45 -5.54 13.80
N LEU A 270 -4.86 -5.18 12.66
CA LEU A 270 -3.85 -4.13 12.58
C LEU A 270 -4.39 -2.77 13.03
N LEU A 271 -5.60 -2.39 12.60
CA LEU A 271 -6.26 -1.15 13.04
C LEU A 271 -6.52 -1.15 14.56
N SER A 272 -6.89 -2.29 15.13
CA SER A 272 -7.06 -2.46 16.58
C SER A 272 -5.74 -2.37 17.36
N LEU A 273 -4.66 -2.94 16.81
CA LEU A 273 -3.33 -2.87 17.41
C LEU A 273 -2.73 -1.47 17.34
N LYS A 274 -3.01 -0.71 16.29
CA LYS A 274 -2.52 0.66 16.10
C LYS A 274 -2.74 1.53 17.33
N SER A 275 -3.98 1.62 17.82
CA SER A 275 -4.32 2.45 18.98
C SER A 275 -3.60 1.99 20.24
N SER A 276 -3.52 0.67 20.44
CA SER A 276 -2.84 0.09 21.61
C SER A 276 -1.34 0.40 21.64
N ILE A 277 -0.67 0.31 20.48
CA ILE A 277 0.75 0.64 20.35
C ILE A 277 0.96 2.14 20.55
N GLN A 278 0.11 2.97 19.96
CA GLN A 278 0.16 4.41 20.14
C GLN A 278 0.02 4.81 21.61
N ASP A 279 -1.06 4.37 22.26
CA ASP A 279 -1.36 4.72 23.66
C ASP A 279 -0.28 4.16 24.58
N GLY A 280 0.13 2.92 24.37
CA GLY A 280 1.16 2.26 25.17
C GLY A 280 2.53 2.94 25.11
N LEU A 281 2.94 3.41 23.92
CA LEU A 281 4.18 4.18 23.74
C LEU A 281 4.04 5.61 24.30
N ALA A 282 2.84 6.21 24.23
CA ALA A 282 2.56 7.52 24.80
C ALA A 282 2.65 7.49 26.33
N THR A 283 1.99 6.53 26.99
CA THR A 283 2.02 6.36 28.45
C THR A 283 3.43 6.15 28.99
N ARG A 284 4.31 5.52 28.18
CA ARG A 284 5.72 5.29 28.52
C ARG A 284 6.64 6.45 28.14
N ASN A 285 6.09 7.58 27.67
CA ASN A 285 6.84 8.76 27.21
C ASN A 285 7.88 8.48 26.11
N LEU A 286 7.67 7.43 25.32
CA LEU A 286 8.58 7.03 24.24
C LEU A 286 8.25 7.70 22.91
N LEU A 287 6.98 8.08 22.68
CA LEU A 287 6.61 8.80 21.48
C LEU A 287 7.31 10.15 21.39
N CYS A 288 7.69 10.52 20.18
CA CYS A 288 8.13 11.86 19.87
C CYS A 288 6.97 12.85 20.07
N ASN A 289 7.24 13.99 20.70
CA ASN A 289 6.27 15.06 20.90
C ASN A 289 6.50 16.16 19.87
N ALA A 290 5.42 16.73 19.32
CA ALA A 290 5.47 17.79 18.31
C ALA A 290 6.21 19.05 18.77
N THR A 291 6.37 19.25 20.08
CA THR A 291 6.97 20.46 20.67
C THR A 291 8.39 20.27 21.20
N SER A 292 8.89 19.04 21.36
CA SER A 292 10.16 18.80 22.06
C SER A 292 11.10 17.79 21.39
N SER A 293 10.77 17.32 20.18
CA SER A 293 11.63 16.36 19.49
C SER A 293 11.47 16.47 17.98
N ASN A 294 12.58 16.74 17.31
CA ASN A 294 12.74 16.85 15.85
C ASN A 294 12.33 15.60 15.03
N CYS A 295 11.74 14.58 15.64
CA CYS A 295 11.51 13.29 14.97
C CYS A 295 10.50 13.35 13.81
N ALA A 296 9.56 14.30 13.83
CA ALA A 296 8.47 14.37 12.84
C ALA A 296 8.75 15.38 11.71
N ASP A 297 9.28 16.56 12.03
CA ASP A 297 9.47 17.64 11.05
C ASP A 297 10.65 17.40 10.10
N GLN A 298 11.63 16.60 10.50
CA GLN A 298 12.84 16.37 9.70
C GLN A 298 12.74 15.16 8.77
N LEU A 299 11.85 14.24 9.07
CA LEU A 299 11.68 13.03 8.31
C LEU A 299 10.21 12.89 7.99
N ASP A 300 9.74 13.76 7.08
CA ASP A 300 8.69 13.28 6.21
C ASP A 300 9.25 12.01 5.55
N VAL A 301 8.85 10.85 6.05
CA VAL A 301 9.34 9.53 5.60
C VAL A 301 8.91 9.27 4.14
N TYR A 302 7.99 10.09 3.65
CA TYR A 302 7.47 10.19 2.30
C TYR A 302 8.05 11.41 1.53
N LEU A 303 8.80 12.25 2.25
CA LEU A 303 9.68 13.38 1.91
C LEU A 303 9.02 14.62 1.30
N GLN A 304 8.10 15.31 2.00
CA GLN A 304 7.82 16.76 1.88
C GLN A 304 9.12 17.56 1.85
#